data_AF-A0A2V5Q4R0-F1
#
_entry.id   AF-A0A2V5Q4R0-F1
#
_cell.length_a   1.000
_cell.length_b   1.000
_cell.length_c   1.000
_cell.angle_alpha   90.00
_cell.angle_beta   90.00
_cell.angle_gamma   90.00
#
_symmetry.space_group_name_H-M   'P 1'
#
loop_
_entity.id
_entity.type
_entity.pdbx_description
1 polymer ?
#
loop_
_entity_poly.entity_id
_entity_poly.type
_entity_poly.pdbx_seq_one_letter_code
_entity_poly.pdbx_strand_id
1 'polypeptide(L)'
;GMEIALDFAINCSPDHPYVREHPEWFYRRPDGTIKYAENPPKKYEDIYPLNFRCENWPELWQEMKSIILFWAERGVRIFRVDNPHTKPVAFWEYLIAGVRAQYPDVIFLSEAFTKPKMMKVLAKVGFTQSYTYFTWRTTKAELTEYFTELTQTGMSEYFRGNLFTNTPDILPVHLQEGGRPAFMIRSVLAATLSSVYGIYSGFELCENAALPGREEYLDSEKYQWKERDWNAPGNIKDWITRLNRIRKENRALQLYDNLRFYRTDNDAILCYGKATPARDNIIFVVVNLDPRHSQNSYVHIPLEDFGAMEADIYQVDDLLSDARYLWRGTSNYVELNPEVQPAHIFRVRRWLAGEKFV
;
A
#
# COMPACT_ATOMS: atom_id res chain seq x y z
N GLY A 1 -7.90 13.98 -13.12
CA GLY A 1 -7.77 14.92 -11.99
C GLY A 1 -7.34 14.16 -10.75
N MET A 2 -7.50 14.75 -9.56
CA MET A 2 -7.37 14.04 -8.29
C MET A 2 -8.76 13.68 -7.75
N GLU A 3 -8.91 12.46 -7.25
CA GLU A 3 -10.13 12.01 -6.57
C GLU A 3 -9.97 12.16 -5.06
N ILE A 4 -11.07 12.35 -4.35
CA ILE A 4 -11.07 12.50 -2.89
C ILE A 4 -11.46 11.16 -2.25
N ALA A 5 -10.63 10.73 -1.29
CA ALA A 5 -10.94 9.64 -0.37
C ALA A 5 -11.21 10.22 1.01
N LEU A 6 -12.39 9.97 1.58
CA LEU A 6 -12.69 10.36 2.95
C LEU A 6 -12.41 9.23 3.93
N ASP A 7 -11.91 9.58 5.11
CA ASP A 7 -11.86 8.66 6.23
C ASP A 7 -13.28 8.42 6.76
N PHE A 8 -13.61 7.16 7.01
CA PHE A 8 -14.85 6.75 7.64
C PHE A 8 -14.54 5.99 8.93
N ALA A 9 -14.50 6.75 10.03
CA ALA A 9 -14.30 6.25 11.36
C ALA A 9 -15.64 6.14 12.11
N ILE A 10 -16.04 4.91 12.43
CA ILE A 10 -17.26 4.66 13.20
C ILE A 10 -16.94 4.64 14.69
N ASN A 11 -16.92 5.84 15.26
CA ASN A 11 -16.81 6.16 16.67
C ASN A 11 -17.39 7.56 16.91
N CYS A 12 -17.50 7.97 18.17
CA CYS A 12 -18.01 9.30 18.53
C CYS A 12 -17.16 9.90 19.65
N SER A 13 -16.89 11.20 19.60
CA SER A 13 -16.39 11.91 20.78
C SER A 13 -17.50 12.01 21.86
N PRO A 14 -17.17 12.27 23.13
CA PRO A 14 -18.16 12.38 24.21
C PRO A 14 -19.26 13.44 23.98
N ASP A 15 -18.96 14.45 23.18
CA ASP A 15 -19.79 15.59 22.81
C ASP A 15 -20.55 15.40 21.49
N HIS A 16 -20.38 14.26 20.80
CA HIS A 16 -21.12 13.95 19.58
C HIS A 16 -22.64 13.87 19.86
N PRO A 17 -23.52 14.42 18.99
CA PRO A 17 -24.97 14.44 19.19
C PRO A 17 -25.58 13.07 19.53
N TYR A 18 -25.12 12.00 18.88
CA TYR A 18 -25.57 10.62 19.15
C TYR A 18 -25.41 10.20 20.61
N VAL A 19 -24.43 10.71 21.36
CA VAL A 19 -24.25 10.34 22.77
C VAL A 19 -25.47 10.76 23.61
N ARG A 20 -26.09 11.90 23.24
CA ARG A 20 -27.31 12.42 23.88
C ARG A 20 -28.59 11.90 23.21
N GLU A 21 -28.61 11.87 21.88
CA GLU A 21 -29.81 11.61 21.08
C GLU A 21 -30.08 10.11 20.86
N HIS A 22 -29.01 9.30 20.85
CA HIS A 22 -29.04 7.84 20.67
C HIS A 22 -28.21 7.12 21.75
N PRO A 23 -28.51 7.33 23.04
CA PRO A 23 -27.75 6.74 24.14
C PRO A 23 -27.70 5.20 24.10
N GLU A 24 -28.66 4.57 23.44
CA GLU A 24 -28.78 3.12 23.24
C GLU A 24 -27.76 2.55 22.25
N TRP A 25 -27.18 3.39 21.37
CA TRP A 25 -26.12 2.97 20.46
C TRP A 25 -24.75 2.80 21.12
N PHE A 26 -24.65 2.96 22.45
CA PHE A 26 -23.40 2.86 23.19
C PHE A 26 -23.46 1.82 24.31
N TYR A 27 -22.30 1.27 24.68
CA TYR A 27 -22.20 0.40 25.85
C TYR A 27 -22.20 1.23 27.14
N ARG A 28 -23.32 1.22 27.86
CA ARG A 28 -23.42 1.82 29.20
C ARG A 28 -23.05 0.83 30.28
N ARG A 29 -22.16 1.25 31.18
CA ARG A 29 -21.85 0.54 32.41
C ARG A 29 -23.00 0.69 33.42
N PRO A 30 -23.05 -0.15 34.47
CA PRO A 30 -24.07 -0.03 35.52
C PRO A 30 -24.11 1.34 36.23
N ASP A 31 -22.98 2.06 36.25
CA ASP A 31 -22.86 3.42 36.80
C ASP A 31 -23.32 4.52 35.83
N GLY A 32 -23.79 4.14 34.63
CA GLY A 32 -24.24 5.07 33.58
C GLY A 32 -23.13 5.61 32.68
N THR A 33 -21.86 5.33 32.96
CA THR A 33 -20.72 5.80 32.14
C THR A 33 -20.55 4.96 30.87
N ILE A 34 -19.94 5.55 29.84
CA ILE A 34 -19.56 4.85 28.61
C ILE A 34 -18.05 4.61 28.65
N LYS A 35 -17.61 3.36 28.41
CA LYS A 35 -16.17 3.05 28.33
C LYS A 35 -15.61 3.59 27.01
N TYR A 36 -14.46 4.27 27.09
CA TYR A 36 -13.69 4.68 25.93
C TYR A 36 -13.21 3.51 25.07
N ALA A 37 -12.87 3.78 23.81
CA ALA A 37 -12.43 2.75 22.87
C ALA A 37 -11.00 2.28 23.15
N GLU A 38 -10.73 1.00 22.88
CA GLU A 38 -9.39 0.40 23.02
C GLU A 38 -9.09 -0.48 21.81
N ASN A 39 -7.84 -0.46 21.35
CA ASN A 39 -7.28 -1.46 20.45
C ASN A 39 -5.94 -1.92 21.04
N PRO A 40 -5.96 -2.88 21.99
CA PRO A 40 -4.79 -3.17 22.82
C PRO A 40 -3.50 -3.37 22.00
N PRO A 41 -2.39 -2.72 22.40
CA PRO A 41 -2.20 -1.98 23.66
C PRO A 41 -2.68 -0.52 23.65
N LYS A 42 -3.22 -0.01 22.53
CA LYS A 42 -3.65 1.39 22.39
C LYS A 42 -4.98 1.65 23.12
N LYS A 43 -5.08 2.85 23.72
CA LYS A 43 -6.28 3.39 24.37
C LYS A 43 -6.64 4.71 23.70
N TYR A 44 -7.92 4.94 23.49
CA TYR A 44 -8.44 6.16 22.87
C TYR A 44 -9.48 6.77 23.80
N GLU A 45 -9.01 7.53 24.78
CA GLU A 45 -9.83 8.06 25.89
C GLU A 45 -10.82 9.16 25.42
N ASP A 46 -10.58 9.70 24.24
CA ASP A 46 -11.32 10.77 23.58
C ASP A 46 -12.48 10.27 22.69
N ILE A 47 -12.67 8.95 22.56
CA ILE A 47 -13.73 8.37 21.71
C ILE A 47 -14.49 7.21 22.36
N TYR A 48 -15.76 7.08 21.99
CA TYR A 48 -16.68 6.01 22.39
C TYR A 48 -17.00 5.08 21.21
N PRO A 49 -16.92 3.75 21.42
CA PRO A 49 -17.33 2.77 20.41
C PRO A 49 -18.85 2.61 20.36
N LEU A 50 -19.39 2.42 19.16
CA LEU A 50 -20.80 2.09 18.97
C LEU A 50 -21.08 0.61 19.27
N ASN A 51 -22.23 0.34 19.89
CA ASN A 51 -22.76 -0.98 20.17
C ASN A 51 -23.58 -1.48 18.98
N PHE A 52 -22.94 -2.21 18.07
CA PHE A 52 -23.61 -2.84 16.92
C PHE A 52 -24.58 -3.98 17.27
N ARG A 53 -24.81 -4.23 18.56
CA ARG A 53 -25.74 -5.23 19.10
C ARG A 53 -26.77 -4.58 20.03
N CYS A 54 -26.98 -3.27 19.92
CA CYS A 54 -28.08 -2.60 20.61
C CYS A 54 -29.45 -3.11 20.10
N GLU A 55 -30.50 -2.80 20.84
CA GLU A 55 -31.86 -3.23 20.51
C GLU A 55 -32.31 -2.72 19.13
N ASN A 56 -31.97 -1.47 18.83
CA ASN A 56 -32.24 -0.77 17.56
C ASN A 56 -31.00 -0.76 16.62
N TRP A 57 -30.29 -1.89 16.55
CA TRP A 57 -29.16 -2.01 15.63
C TRP A 57 -29.52 -1.79 14.15
N PRO A 58 -30.73 -2.13 13.64
CA PRO A 58 -31.05 -1.86 12.24
C PRO A 58 -31.01 -0.37 11.91
N GLU A 59 -31.49 0.48 12.81
CA GLU A 59 -31.48 1.94 12.70
C GLU A 59 -30.04 2.46 12.64
N LEU A 60 -29.17 1.97 13.54
CA LEU A 60 -27.74 2.30 13.52
C LEU A 60 -27.10 1.91 12.17
N TRP A 61 -27.40 0.72 11.64
CA TRP A 61 -26.84 0.27 10.36
C TRP A 61 -27.35 1.09 9.18
N GLN A 62 -28.63 1.48 9.18
CA GLN A 62 -29.17 2.40 8.18
C GLN A 62 -28.49 3.76 8.25
N GLU A 63 -28.27 4.28 9.46
CA GLU A 63 -27.64 5.58 9.64
C GLU A 63 -26.18 5.59 9.16
N MET A 64 -25.40 4.56 9.49
CA MET A 64 -24.01 4.48 9.00
C MET A 64 -23.95 4.41 7.46
N LYS A 65 -24.93 3.74 6.83
CA LYS A 65 -25.07 3.71 5.37
C LYS A 65 -25.53 5.07 4.81
N SER A 66 -26.44 5.77 5.50
CA SER A 66 -26.97 7.08 5.08
C SER A 66 -25.84 8.11 4.96
N ILE A 67 -24.90 8.11 5.91
CA ILE A 67 -23.72 9.00 5.93
C ILE A 67 -22.84 8.79 4.69
N ILE A 68 -22.57 7.52 4.32
CA ILE A 68 -21.78 7.22 3.12
C ILE A 68 -22.52 7.66 1.84
N LEU A 69 -23.82 7.40 1.76
CA LEU A 69 -24.65 7.80 0.62
C LEU A 69 -24.70 9.34 0.48
N PHE A 70 -24.76 10.07 1.59
CA PHE A 70 -24.71 11.54 1.60
C PHE A 70 -23.44 12.08 0.96
N TRP A 71 -22.27 11.51 1.29
CA TRP A 71 -21.00 11.91 0.68
C TRP A 71 -20.84 11.43 -0.75
N ALA A 72 -21.40 10.26 -1.07
CA ALA A 72 -21.46 9.76 -2.44
C ALA A 72 -22.30 10.67 -3.34
N GLU A 73 -23.45 11.16 -2.89
CA GLU A 73 -24.23 12.14 -3.64
C GLU A 73 -23.41 13.41 -4.00
N ARG A 74 -22.44 13.78 -3.15
CA ARG A 74 -21.53 14.93 -3.33
C ARG A 74 -20.25 14.61 -4.11
N GLY A 75 -20.17 13.44 -4.72
CA GLY A 75 -19.07 13.06 -5.62
C GLY A 75 -17.89 12.36 -4.94
N VAL A 76 -17.93 12.08 -3.64
CA VAL A 76 -16.93 11.22 -2.99
C VAL A 76 -17.16 9.77 -3.43
N ARG A 77 -16.12 9.11 -3.93
CA ARG A 77 -16.20 7.72 -4.42
C ARG A 77 -15.28 6.76 -3.70
N ILE A 78 -14.42 7.25 -2.83
CA ILE A 78 -13.46 6.43 -2.10
C ILE A 78 -13.64 6.68 -0.60
N PHE A 79 -13.76 5.60 0.16
CA PHE A 79 -13.84 5.65 1.61
C PHE A 79 -12.74 4.77 2.21
N ARG A 80 -11.82 5.39 2.96
CA ARG A 80 -10.84 4.68 3.80
C ARG A 80 -11.52 4.40 5.13
N VAL A 81 -11.82 3.14 5.39
CA VAL A 81 -12.59 2.73 6.57
C VAL A 81 -11.62 2.39 7.69
N ASP A 82 -11.79 3.07 8.82
CA ASP A 82 -10.94 2.92 10.01
C ASP A 82 -11.27 1.64 10.79
N ASN A 83 -10.23 0.83 11.06
CA ASN A 83 -10.31 -0.35 11.91
C ASN A 83 -11.59 -1.22 11.72
N PRO A 84 -11.96 -1.63 10.48
CA PRO A 84 -13.24 -2.31 10.23
C PRO A 84 -13.35 -3.66 10.94
N HIS A 85 -12.22 -4.27 11.30
CA HIS A 85 -12.16 -5.51 12.08
C HIS A 85 -12.70 -5.38 13.52
N THR A 86 -12.93 -4.16 14.01
CA THR A 86 -13.57 -3.92 15.32
C THR A 86 -15.09 -3.88 15.24
N LYS A 87 -15.67 -3.92 14.03
CA LYS A 87 -17.11 -3.92 13.76
C LYS A 87 -17.55 -5.27 13.19
N PRO A 88 -18.84 -5.67 13.31
CA PRO A 88 -19.30 -6.96 12.78
C PRO A 88 -19.09 -7.08 11.27
N VAL A 89 -18.64 -8.24 10.81
CA VAL A 89 -18.44 -8.52 9.37
C VAL A 89 -19.75 -8.38 8.59
N ALA A 90 -20.87 -8.86 9.14
CA ALA A 90 -22.18 -8.79 8.51
C ALA A 90 -22.66 -7.34 8.30
N PHE A 91 -22.25 -6.41 9.16
CA PHE A 91 -22.53 -4.98 8.97
C PHE A 91 -21.85 -4.45 7.70
N TRP A 92 -20.59 -4.83 7.48
CA TRP A 92 -19.86 -4.40 6.29
C TRP A 92 -20.45 -4.96 5.00
N GLU A 93 -20.82 -6.24 5.00
CA GLU A 93 -21.50 -6.86 3.85
C GLU A 93 -22.79 -6.09 3.49
N TYR A 94 -23.61 -5.80 4.51
CA TYR A 94 -24.84 -5.01 4.36
C TYR A 94 -24.56 -3.59 3.83
N LEU A 95 -23.64 -2.86 4.46
CA LEU A 95 -23.34 -1.47 4.11
C LEU A 95 -22.77 -1.37 2.69
N ILE A 96 -21.78 -2.20 2.36
CA ILE A 96 -21.09 -2.16 1.07
C ILE A 96 -22.07 -2.51 -0.06
N ALA A 97 -22.87 -3.57 0.11
CA ALA A 97 -23.89 -3.95 -0.88
C ALA A 97 -24.92 -2.84 -1.07
N GLY A 98 -25.40 -2.25 0.04
CA GLY A 98 -26.39 -1.17 0.01
C GLY A 98 -25.89 0.11 -0.66
N VAL A 99 -24.63 0.49 -0.44
CA VAL A 99 -24.01 1.66 -1.10
C VAL A 99 -23.81 1.39 -2.58
N ARG A 100 -23.25 0.23 -2.95
CA ARG A 100 -22.97 -0.10 -4.36
C ARG A 100 -24.20 -0.34 -5.21
N ALA A 101 -25.34 -0.69 -4.60
CA ALA A 101 -26.62 -0.73 -5.30
C ALA A 101 -27.01 0.64 -5.90
N GLN A 102 -26.53 1.75 -5.32
CA GLN A 102 -26.77 3.11 -5.80
C GLN A 102 -25.56 3.71 -6.51
N TYR A 103 -24.35 3.44 -6.00
CA TYR A 103 -23.09 3.96 -6.52
C TYR A 103 -22.08 2.80 -6.73
N PRO A 104 -22.20 2.06 -7.85
CA PRO A 104 -21.43 0.84 -8.09
C PRO A 104 -19.92 1.08 -8.24
N ASP A 105 -19.52 2.32 -8.52
CA ASP A 105 -18.14 2.79 -8.64
C ASP A 105 -17.45 3.09 -7.28
N VAL A 106 -18.18 3.00 -6.16
CA VAL A 106 -17.61 3.27 -4.83
C VAL A 106 -16.57 2.22 -4.40
N ILE A 107 -15.40 2.73 -3.98
CA ILE A 107 -14.26 1.98 -3.48
C ILE A 107 -14.21 2.08 -1.96
N PHE A 108 -14.11 0.92 -1.30
CA PHE A 108 -13.85 0.83 0.14
C PHE A 108 -12.43 0.28 0.37
N LEU A 109 -11.62 1.02 1.12
CA LEU A 109 -10.30 0.61 1.59
C LEU A 109 -10.38 0.19 3.06
N SER A 110 -10.10 -1.07 3.35
CA SER A 110 -10.08 -1.61 4.71
C SER A 110 -8.75 -1.35 5.40
N GLU A 111 -8.72 -0.49 6.42
CA GLU A 111 -7.57 -0.35 7.32
C GLU A 111 -7.61 -1.39 8.45
N ALA A 112 -7.25 -2.63 8.13
CA ALA A 112 -7.33 -3.73 9.09
C ALA A 112 -5.96 -4.35 9.35
N PHE A 113 -5.22 -3.80 10.32
CA PHE A 113 -4.02 -4.44 10.86
C PHE A 113 -4.38 -5.46 11.95
N THR A 114 -4.92 -6.60 11.52
CA THR A 114 -5.40 -7.67 12.41
C THR A 114 -4.90 -9.03 11.93
N LYS A 115 -5.38 -10.16 12.48
CA LYS A 115 -4.98 -11.50 12.04
C LYS A 115 -5.37 -11.76 10.57
N PRO A 116 -4.58 -12.56 9.81
CA PRO A 116 -4.82 -12.77 8.37
C PRO A 116 -6.22 -13.27 8.03
N LYS A 117 -6.81 -14.14 8.86
CA LYS A 117 -8.16 -14.67 8.66
C LYS A 117 -9.21 -13.56 8.57
N MET A 118 -9.14 -12.56 9.46
CA MET A 118 -10.11 -11.46 9.47
C MET A 118 -9.88 -10.52 8.28
N MET A 119 -8.64 -10.20 7.95
CA MET A 119 -8.31 -9.40 6.75
C MET A 119 -8.88 -10.04 5.47
N LYS A 120 -8.71 -11.36 5.31
CA LYS A 120 -9.26 -12.11 4.16
C LYS A 120 -10.78 -12.10 4.14
N VAL A 121 -11.44 -12.24 5.30
CA VAL A 121 -12.91 -12.19 5.40
C VAL A 121 -13.44 -10.81 5.00
N LEU A 122 -12.83 -9.72 5.48
CA LEU A 122 -13.24 -8.36 5.12
C LEU A 122 -13.15 -8.13 3.60
N ALA A 123 -12.04 -8.55 2.97
CA ALA A 123 -11.91 -8.48 1.52
C ALA A 123 -13.01 -9.28 0.78
N LYS A 124 -13.30 -10.51 1.24
CA LYS A 124 -14.33 -11.37 0.64
C LYS A 124 -15.76 -10.81 0.74
N VAL A 125 -16.09 -10.10 1.83
CA VAL A 125 -17.43 -9.51 1.99
C VAL A 125 -17.62 -8.19 1.23
N GLY A 126 -16.58 -7.70 0.53
CA GLY A 126 -16.77 -6.66 -0.50
C GLY A 126 -15.83 -5.47 -0.42
N PHE A 127 -14.91 -5.39 0.55
CA PHE A 127 -13.89 -4.33 0.56
C PHE A 127 -13.04 -4.39 -0.71
N THR A 128 -12.95 -3.28 -1.46
CA THR A 128 -12.25 -3.24 -2.76
C THR A 128 -10.75 -3.42 -2.59
N GLN A 129 -10.21 -2.75 -1.58
CA GLN A 129 -8.79 -2.69 -1.25
C GLN A 129 -8.59 -2.98 0.23
N SER A 130 -7.38 -3.40 0.59
CA SER A 130 -7.00 -3.69 1.96
C SER A 130 -5.60 -3.15 2.23
N TYR A 131 -5.41 -2.53 3.40
CA TYR A 131 -4.07 -2.37 3.95
C TYR A 131 -3.41 -3.74 4.14
N THR A 132 -2.07 -3.75 4.19
CA THR A 132 -1.26 -4.96 4.19
C THR A 132 -0.20 -4.92 5.28
N TYR A 133 0.53 -6.01 5.48
CA TYR A 133 1.67 -6.04 6.38
C TYR A 133 2.96 -5.50 5.76
N PHE A 134 2.88 -4.78 4.64
CA PHE A 134 4.03 -4.33 3.87
C PHE A 134 5.09 -3.60 4.71
N THR A 135 4.67 -2.72 5.62
CA THR A 135 5.54 -1.97 6.54
C THR A 135 6.41 -2.86 7.42
N TRP A 136 5.97 -4.08 7.73
CA TRP A 136 6.69 -5.08 8.53
C TRP A 136 7.25 -6.24 7.69
N ARG A 137 7.43 -6.04 6.39
CA ARG A 137 8.17 -6.95 5.50
C ARG A 137 9.36 -6.19 4.94
N THR A 138 10.55 -6.49 5.43
CA THR A 138 11.76 -5.71 5.15
C THR A 138 12.84 -6.55 4.47
N THR A 139 12.91 -7.85 4.77
CA THR A 139 13.89 -8.75 4.15
C THR A 139 13.42 -9.28 2.79
N LYS A 140 14.37 -9.74 1.98
CA LYS A 140 14.10 -10.41 0.69
C LYS A 140 13.14 -11.60 0.85
N ALA A 141 13.35 -12.43 1.87
CA ALA A 141 12.51 -13.59 2.14
C ALA A 141 11.08 -13.18 2.53
N GLU A 142 10.94 -12.26 3.48
CA GLU A 142 9.65 -11.73 3.93
C GLU A 142 8.83 -11.11 2.80
N LEU A 143 9.49 -10.28 1.96
CA LEU A 143 8.85 -9.65 0.80
C LEU A 143 8.42 -10.72 -0.22
N THR A 144 9.32 -11.66 -0.55
CA THR A 144 9.03 -12.72 -1.52
C THR A 144 7.86 -13.59 -1.05
N GLU A 145 7.90 -14.09 0.19
CA GLU A 145 6.84 -14.92 0.77
C GLU A 145 5.50 -14.18 0.79
N TYR A 146 5.49 -12.95 1.31
CA TYR A 146 4.25 -12.20 1.49
C TYR A 146 3.59 -11.84 0.16
N PHE A 147 4.37 -11.37 -0.82
CA PHE A 147 3.81 -11.03 -2.12
C PHE A 147 3.47 -12.24 -2.98
N THR A 148 4.14 -13.39 -2.76
CA THR A 148 3.70 -14.67 -3.33
C THR A 148 2.32 -15.04 -2.79
N GLU A 149 2.07 -14.91 -1.47
CA GLU A 149 0.74 -15.13 -0.89
C GLU A 149 -0.31 -14.20 -1.54
N LEU A 150 -0.01 -12.90 -1.63
CA LEU A 150 -0.96 -11.88 -2.11
C LEU A 150 -1.31 -12.02 -3.60
N THR A 151 -0.36 -12.41 -4.44
CA THR A 151 -0.49 -12.29 -5.91
C THR A 151 -0.53 -13.62 -6.64
N GLN A 152 0.01 -14.71 -6.07
CA GLN A 152 0.15 -16.00 -6.74
C GLN A 152 -0.70 -17.12 -6.12
N THR A 153 -1.52 -16.81 -5.12
CA THR A 153 -2.54 -17.72 -4.57
C THR A 153 -3.94 -17.23 -4.91
N GLY A 154 -4.98 -18.01 -4.59
CA GLY A 154 -6.37 -17.57 -4.74
C GLY A 154 -6.73 -16.30 -3.93
N MET A 155 -5.82 -15.78 -3.11
CA MET A 155 -5.99 -14.46 -2.47
C MET A 155 -6.09 -13.32 -3.48
N SER A 156 -5.44 -13.41 -4.64
CA SER A 156 -5.45 -12.36 -5.67
C SER A 156 -6.85 -12.11 -6.26
N GLU A 157 -7.76 -13.09 -6.19
CA GLU A 157 -9.12 -13.00 -6.72
C GLU A 157 -10.01 -12.04 -5.91
N TYR A 158 -9.71 -11.84 -4.62
CA TYR A 158 -10.56 -11.06 -3.72
C TYR A 158 -9.81 -9.98 -2.92
N PHE A 159 -8.48 -10.05 -2.81
CA PHE A 159 -7.69 -9.15 -1.96
C PHE A 159 -6.75 -8.28 -2.80
N ARG A 160 -6.97 -6.96 -2.80
CA ARG A 160 -6.10 -5.97 -3.47
C ARG A 160 -5.34 -5.17 -2.42
N GLY A 161 -4.03 -5.41 -2.31
CA GLY A 161 -3.17 -4.75 -1.33
C GLY A 161 -2.87 -3.29 -1.69
N ASN A 162 -3.31 -2.35 -0.86
CA ASN A 162 -2.88 -0.95 -0.92
C ASN A 162 -1.64 -0.75 -0.04
N LEU A 163 -0.51 -0.51 -0.69
CA LEU A 163 0.80 -0.46 -0.05
C LEU A 163 1.12 0.95 0.42
N PHE A 164 0.62 1.34 1.58
CA PHE A 164 1.12 2.54 2.25
C PHE A 164 2.55 2.31 2.76
N THR A 165 3.49 3.20 2.42
CA THR A 165 4.88 3.14 2.91
C THR A 165 4.98 3.55 4.37
N ASN A 166 4.14 4.48 4.80
CA ASN A 166 3.96 4.98 6.15
C ASN A 166 2.49 5.42 6.33
N THR A 167 2.06 5.57 7.57
CA THR A 167 0.74 6.14 7.94
C THR A 167 0.94 7.10 9.12
N PRO A 168 -0.07 7.92 9.49
CA PRO A 168 0.03 8.76 10.70
C PRO A 168 0.36 7.99 11.99
N ASP A 169 0.04 6.69 12.02
CA ASP A 169 0.25 5.79 13.15
C ASP A 169 1.47 4.87 13.02
N ILE A 170 2.08 4.81 11.83
CA ILE A 170 3.13 3.85 11.50
C ILE A 170 4.27 4.57 10.76
N LEU A 171 5.34 4.83 11.51
CA LEU A 171 6.70 5.10 11.07
C LEU A 171 7.54 3.84 11.32
N PRO A 172 7.69 2.94 10.33
CA PRO A 172 8.40 1.68 10.50
C PRO A 172 9.86 1.88 10.93
N VAL A 173 10.37 0.99 11.78
CA VAL A 173 11.75 1.06 12.33
C VAL A 173 12.81 1.23 11.23
N HIS A 174 12.68 0.55 10.09
CA HIS A 174 13.64 0.65 9.00
C HIS A 174 13.69 2.05 8.35
N LEU A 175 12.61 2.85 8.43
CA LEU A 175 12.64 4.26 8.00
C LEU A 175 13.26 5.16 9.06
N GLN A 176 13.12 4.82 10.35
CA GLN A 176 13.76 5.54 11.45
C GLN A 176 15.28 5.49 11.34
N GLU A 177 15.83 4.31 11.02
CA GLU A 177 17.28 4.06 11.07
C GLU A 177 18.00 4.11 9.71
N GLY A 178 17.25 4.01 8.61
CA GLY A 178 17.81 3.85 7.27
C GLY A 178 17.98 5.16 6.48
N GLY A 179 17.61 6.29 7.07
CA GLY A 179 17.74 7.62 6.46
C GLY A 179 17.04 7.74 5.09
N ARG A 180 17.43 8.75 4.32
CA ARG A 180 16.88 9.04 2.98
C ARG A 180 16.87 7.80 2.04
N PRO A 181 17.93 6.97 1.97
CA PRO A 181 17.91 5.78 1.12
C PRO A 181 16.78 4.80 1.43
N ALA A 182 16.42 4.61 2.71
CA ALA A 182 15.30 3.74 3.07
C ALA A 182 13.96 4.24 2.52
N PHE A 183 13.69 5.55 2.53
CA PHE A 183 12.48 6.12 1.91
C PHE A 183 12.46 5.88 0.39
N MET A 184 13.61 6.01 -0.28
CA MET A 184 13.73 5.73 -1.71
C MET A 184 13.48 4.24 -2.03
N ILE A 185 14.07 3.32 -1.24
CA ILE A 185 13.87 1.87 -1.36
C ILE A 185 12.39 1.52 -1.18
N ARG A 186 11.77 2.00 -0.09
CA ARG A 186 10.37 1.66 0.23
C ARG A 186 9.37 2.25 -0.76
N SER A 187 9.63 3.45 -1.30
CA SER A 187 8.79 4.03 -2.34
C SER A 187 8.84 3.24 -3.64
N VAL A 188 10.03 2.75 -4.06
CA VAL A 188 10.12 1.85 -5.23
C VAL A 188 9.32 0.58 -4.97
N LEU A 189 9.60 -0.13 -3.86
CA LEU A 189 8.93 -1.38 -3.55
C LEU A 189 7.41 -1.22 -3.54
N ALA A 190 6.87 -0.20 -2.88
CA ALA A 190 5.44 0.06 -2.85
C ALA A 190 4.88 0.38 -4.25
N ALA A 191 5.60 1.22 -5.01
CA ALA A 191 5.22 1.67 -6.35
C ALA A 191 5.28 0.55 -7.41
N THR A 192 6.02 -0.53 -7.20
CA THR A 192 6.20 -1.56 -8.24
C THR A 192 5.74 -2.96 -7.86
N LEU A 193 5.59 -3.28 -6.56
CA LEU A 193 5.03 -4.57 -6.13
C LEU A 193 3.50 -4.63 -6.27
N SER A 194 2.78 -3.52 -6.05
CA SER A 194 1.31 -3.46 -6.18
C SER A 194 0.83 -2.52 -7.28
N SER A 195 -0.41 -2.74 -7.75
CA SER A 195 -1.12 -1.81 -8.61
C SER A 195 -1.60 -0.56 -7.89
N VAL A 196 -1.62 -0.54 -6.55
CA VAL A 196 -2.02 0.62 -5.74
C VAL A 196 -1.13 0.77 -4.50
N TYR A 197 -0.69 2.00 -4.24
CA TYR A 197 0.21 2.34 -3.14
C TYR A 197 -0.13 3.74 -2.61
N GLY A 198 0.37 4.05 -1.42
CA GLY A 198 0.17 5.35 -0.78
C GLY A 198 1.39 5.81 0.01
N ILE A 199 1.45 7.11 0.26
CA ILE A 199 2.39 7.73 1.18
C ILE A 199 1.60 8.69 2.08
N TYR A 200 2.06 8.90 3.31
CA TYR A 200 1.55 9.93 4.19
C TYR A 200 2.47 11.15 4.16
N SER A 201 1.90 12.36 4.10
CA SER A 201 2.62 13.63 3.95
C SER A 201 3.74 13.79 4.97
N GLY A 202 4.93 14.15 4.49
CA GLY A 202 6.18 14.15 5.26
C GLY A 202 7.10 12.99 4.88
N PHE A 203 6.57 11.94 4.25
CA PHE A 203 7.37 10.85 3.69
C PHE A 203 8.37 11.36 2.64
N GLU A 204 7.93 12.29 1.78
CA GLU A 204 8.75 12.91 0.75
C GLU A 204 9.88 13.79 1.31
N LEU A 205 9.75 14.22 2.57
CA LEU A 205 10.78 14.96 3.31
C LEU A 205 11.69 14.03 4.12
N CYS A 206 11.46 12.72 4.05
CA CYS A 206 12.15 11.69 4.82
C CYS A 206 12.04 11.92 6.35
N GLU A 207 10.90 12.42 6.83
CA GLU A 207 10.64 12.58 8.26
C GLU A 207 10.72 11.23 8.99
N ASN A 208 11.71 11.07 9.86
CA ASN A 208 12.02 9.79 10.50
C ASN A 208 12.19 9.86 12.04
N ALA A 209 11.85 10.99 12.65
CA ALA A 209 11.87 11.14 14.11
C ALA A 209 10.67 10.43 14.75
N ALA A 210 10.94 9.33 15.45
CA ALA A 210 9.96 8.55 16.17
C ALA A 210 9.99 8.79 17.69
N LEU A 211 8.89 8.48 18.36
CA LEU A 211 8.91 8.24 19.80
C LEU A 211 9.84 7.05 20.09
N PRO A 212 10.74 7.13 21.10
CA PRO A 212 11.70 6.07 21.39
C PRO A 212 11.03 4.69 21.58
N GLY A 213 11.46 3.70 20.80
CA GLY A 213 10.95 2.32 20.86
C GLY A 213 9.51 2.14 20.36
N ARG A 214 8.97 3.13 19.62
CA ARG A 214 7.62 3.11 19.05
C ARG A 214 7.70 3.30 17.53
N GLU A 215 6.61 2.96 16.86
CA GLU A 215 6.40 3.31 15.44
C GLU A 215 5.56 4.59 15.28
N GLU A 216 5.39 5.38 16.35
CA GLU A 216 4.68 6.66 16.28
C GLU A 216 5.67 7.81 16.02
N TYR A 217 5.28 8.78 15.19
CA TYR A 217 6.05 10.00 14.99
C TYR A 217 6.17 10.79 16.31
N LEU A 218 7.36 11.34 16.58
CA LEU A 218 7.66 12.11 17.79
C LEU A 218 6.67 13.27 18.00
N ASP A 219 6.57 14.11 16.97
CA ASP A 219 5.74 15.31 16.92
C ASP A 219 4.57 15.09 15.96
N SER A 220 3.71 14.13 16.31
CA SER A 220 2.64 13.64 15.43
C SER A 220 1.60 14.72 15.08
N GLU A 221 1.36 14.90 13.79
CA GLU A 221 0.35 15.80 13.23
C GLU A 221 -1.09 15.42 13.63
N LYS A 222 -1.31 14.21 14.17
CA LYS A 222 -2.60 13.82 14.77
C LYS A 222 -3.02 14.73 15.93
N TYR A 223 -2.05 15.35 16.61
CA TYR A 223 -2.29 16.11 17.85
C TYR A 223 -1.85 17.57 17.75
N GLN A 224 -1.29 17.98 16.62
CA GLN A 224 -0.85 19.35 16.40
C GLN A 224 -0.83 19.70 14.92
N TRP A 225 -0.95 20.99 14.63
CA TRP A 225 -0.67 21.49 13.29
C TRP A 225 0.81 21.32 12.96
N LYS A 226 1.11 20.90 11.72
CA LYS A 226 2.48 20.65 11.27
C LYS A 226 2.77 21.34 9.95
N GLU A 227 3.44 22.49 10.04
CA GLU A 227 3.99 23.18 8.86
C GLU A 227 5.17 22.42 8.28
N ARG A 228 5.32 22.47 6.96
CA ARG A 228 6.40 21.82 6.23
C ARG A 228 6.95 22.73 5.15
N ASP A 229 8.26 22.89 5.11
CA ASP A 229 8.94 23.37 3.90
C ASP A 229 9.05 22.22 2.90
N TRP A 230 8.11 22.20 1.94
CA TRP A 230 8.06 21.16 0.92
C TRP A 230 9.30 21.11 0.03
N ASN A 231 10.12 22.16 0.00
CA ASN A 231 11.33 22.24 -0.81
C ASN A 231 12.62 22.10 0.03
N ALA A 232 12.50 21.69 1.29
CA ALA A 232 13.65 21.44 2.14
C ALA A 232 14.69 20.54 1.44
N PRO A 233 15.99 20.84 1.57
CA PRO A 233 17.05 20.03 0.96
C PRO A 233 16.96 18.56 1.39
N GLY A 234 17.22 17.64 0.45
CA GLY A 234 17.18 16.20 0.71
C GLY A 234 15.83 15.53 0.46
N ASN A 235 14.76 16.30 0.17
CA ASN A 235 13.46 15.73 -0.20
C ASN A 235 13.55 14.81 -1.44
N ILE A 236 12.58 13.90 -1.57
CA ILE A 236 12.51 12.87 -2.61
C ILE A 236 11.27 13.05 -3.52
N LYS A 237 10.74 14.27 -3.65
CA LYS A 237 9.55 14.54 -4.47
C LYS A 237 9.77 14.21 -5.95
N ASP A 238 10.94 14.54 -6.49
CA ASP A 238 11.27 14.25 -7.89
C ASP A 238 11.39 12.75 -8.15
N TRP A 239 11.94 12.02 -7.18
CA TRP A 239 11.99 10.55 -7.19
C TRP A 239 10.57 9.95 -7.23
N ILE A 240 9.69 10.37 -6.31
CA ILE A 240 8.29 9.91 -6.27
C ILE A 240 7.54 10.29 -7.55
N THR A 241 7.80 11.48 -8.09
CA THR A 241 7.24 11.95 -9.37
C THR A 241 7.68 11.05 -10.53
N ARG A 242 8.96 10.67 -10.57
CA ARG A 242 9.49 9.74 -11.57
C ARG A 242 8.85 8.36 -11.44
N LEU A 243 8.72 7.81 -10.23
CA LEU A 243 8.03 6.53 -9.98
C LEU A 243 6.57 6.55 -10.48
N ASN A 244 5.83 7.62 -10.19
CA ASN A 244 4.46 7.76 -10.64
C ASN A 244 4.34 7.88 -12.17
N ARG A 245 5.29 8.57 -12.82
CA ARG A 245 5.37 8.62 -14.28
C ARG A 245 5.62 7.23 -14.86
N ILE A 246 6.60 6.50 -14.32
CA ILE A 246 6.92 5.12 -14.72
C ILE A 246 5.68 4.23 -14.62
N ARG A 247 4.95 4.27 -13.49
CA ARG A 247 3.71 3.51 -13.31
C ARG A 247 2.67 3.87 -14.36
N LYS A 248 2.47 5.16 -14.64
CA LYS A 248 1.48 5.63 -15.62
C LYS A 248 1.79 5.18 -17.04
N GLU A 249 3.07 5.14 -17.41
CA GLU A 249 3.53 4.82 -18.76
C GLU A 249 3.71 3.30 -19.02
N ASN A 250 3.64 2.47 -17.97
CA ASN A 250 3.90 1.03 -18.06
C ASN A 250 2.73 0.22 -17.51
N ARG A 251 1.89 -0.30 -18.42
CA ARG A 251 0.67 -1.07 -18.11
C ARG A 251 0.92 -2.28 -17.20
N ALA A 252 2.10 -2.91 -17.28
CA ALA A 252 2.45 -4.04 -16.43
C ALA A 252 2.41 -3.71 -14.93
N LEU A 253 2.68 -2.46 -14.55
CA LEU A 253 2.64 -1.99 -13.16
C LEU A 253 1.22 -1.67 -12.67
N GLN A 254 0.23 -1.61 -13.57
CA GLN A 254 -1.19 -1.38 -13.25
C GLN A 254 -1.96 -2.67 -12.96
N LEU A 255 -1.39 -3.83 -13.29
CA LEU A 255 -1.94 -5.15 -12.98
C LEU A 255 -1.50 -5.60 -11.58
N TYR A 256 -2.22 -6.56 -10.98
CA TYR A 256 -1.99 -6.97 -9.58
C TYR A 256 -1.37 -8.38 -9.45
N ASP A 257 -1.89 -9.35 -10.18
CA ASP A 257 -1.57 -10.79 -10.11
C ASP A 257 -0.44 -11.25 -11.05
N ASN A 258 0.20 -10.31 -11.76
CA ASN A 258 1.23 -10.59 -12.76
C ASN A 258 2.67 -10.51 -12.23
N LEU A 259 2.85 -10.58 -10.90
CA LEU A 259 4.15 -10.46 -10.23
C LEU A 259 4.90 -11.80 -10.20
N ARG A 260 6.18 -11.78 -10.58
CA ARG A 260 7.11 -12.91 -10.48
C ARG A 260 8.41 -12.50 -9.81
N PHE A 261 8.96 -13.36 -8.95
CA PHE A 261 10.26 -13.14 -8.32
C PHE A 261 11.36 -13.91 -9.05
N TYR A 262 12.53 -13.31 -9.14
CA TYR A 262 13.70 -13.87 -9.82
C TYR A 262 14.85 -14.09 -8.85
N ARG A 263 15.65 -15.12 -9.10
CA ARG A 263 16.81 -15.45 -8.27
C ARG A 263 17.88 -14.38 -8.45
N THR A 264 18.53 -14.05 -7.34
CA THR A 264 19.74 -13.23 -7.27
C THR A 264 20.76 -13.94 -6.36
N ASP A 265 22.05 -13.76 -6.66
CA ASP A 265 23.14 -14.36 -5.89
C ASP A 265 23.52 -13.56 -4.62
N ASN A 266 22.78 -12.49 -4.31
CA ASN A 266 22.95 -11.67 -3.10
C ASN A 266 21.62 -11.53 -2.37
N ASP A 267 21.61 -11.76 -1.06
CA ASP A 267 20.39 -11.69 -0.23
C ASP A 267 19.93 -10.26 0.08
N ALA A 268 20.82 -9.27 -0.06
CA ALA A 268 20.45 -7.86 0.00
C ALA A 268 19.81 -7.36 -1.31
N ILE A 269 19.90 -8.11 -2.42
CA ILE A 269 19.32 -7.73 -3.71
C ILE A 269 18.03 -8.52 -3.97
N LEU A 270 16.92 -7.80 -4.09
CA LEU A 270 15.63 -8.36 -4.51
C LEU A 270 15.42 -8.11 -6.02
N CYS A 271 15.04 -9.13 -6.78
CA CYS A 271 14.66 -9.01 -8.18
C CYS A 271 13.27 -9.59 -8.43
N TYR A 272 12.43 -8.85 -9.13
CA TYR A 272 11.09 -9.27 -9.54
C TYR A 272 10.68 -8.60 -10.84
N GLY A 273 9.62 -9.08 -11.45
CA GLY A 273 9.09 -8.48 -12.66
C GLY A 273 7.59 -8.60 -12.78
N LYS A 274 7.06 -7.76 -13.66
CA LYS A 274 5.65 -7.69 -14.01
C LYS A 274 5.57 -7.56 -15.52
N ALA A 275 4.71 -8.38 -16.13
CA ALA A 275 4.46 -8.34 -17.56
C ALA A 275 2.96 -8.29 -17.84
N THR A 276 2.58 -7.58 -18.89
CA THR A 276 1.23 -7.70 -19.46
C THR A 276 1.00 -9.10 -20.04
N PRO A 277 -0.24 -9.61 -20.13
CA PRO A 277 -0.52 -10.91 -20.75
C PRO A 277 0.03 -11.07 -22.17
N ALA A 278 -0.07 -10.00 -22.99
CA ALA A 278 0.49 -9.95 -24.34
C ALA A 278 2.02 -9.82 -24.39
N ARG A 279 2.68 -9.60 -23.24
CA ARG A 279 4.13 -9.36 -23.11
C ARG A 279 4.63 -8.20 -23.98
N ASP A 280 3.79 -7.23 -24.28
CA ASP A 280 4.13 -5.98 -24.98
C ASP A 280 4.69 -4.90 -24.01
N ASN A 281 4.46 -5.06 -22.71
CA ASN A 281 5.13 -4.30 -21.66
C ASN A 281 5.65 -5.24 -20.58
N ILE A 282 6.98 -5.28 -20.42
CA ILE A 282 7.69 -6.15 -19.48
C ILE A 282 8.62 -5.28 -18.64
N ILE A 283 8.45 -5.34 -17.33
CA ILE A 283 9.21 -4.57 -16.35
C ILE A 283 9.94 -5.53 -15.42
N PHE A 284 11.24 -5.31 -15.22
CA PHE A 284 12.01 -5.88 -14.13
C PHE A 284 12.41 -4.81 -13.15
N VAL A 285 12.38 -5.14 -11.88
CA VAL A 285 12.81 -4.27 -10.81
C VAL A 285 13.88 -5.01 -10.02
N VAL A 286 15.00 -4.34 -9.83
CA VAL A 286 16.10 -4.83 -8.99
C VAL A 286 16.31 -3.80 -7.90
N VAL A 287 16.24 -4.21 -6.64
CA VAL A 287 16.29 -3.30 -5.48
C VAL A 287 17.37 -3.78 -4.52
N ASN A 288 18.23 -2.84 -4.10
CA ASN A 288 19.10 -3.02 -2.95
C ASN A 288 18.29 -2.73 -1.68
N LEU A 289 18.14 -3.74 -0.83
CA LEU A 289 17.41 -3.65 0.44
C LEU A 289 18.31 -3.11 1.58
N ASP A 290 19.62 -3.00 1.37
CA ASP A 290 20.56 -2.39 2.31
C ASP A 290 20.62 -0.87 2.07
N PRO A 291 20.12 -0.03 2.99
CA PRO A 291 20.14 1.42 2.82
C PRO A 291 21.52 2.05 3.07
N ARG A 292 22.54 1.27 3.47
CA ARG A 292 23.83 1.80 3.94
C ARG A 292 25.00 1.48 3.01
N HIS A 293 24.97 0.33 2.34
CA HIS A 293 26.09 -0.13 1.53
C HIS A 293 25.70 -0.41 0.08
N SER A 294 26.63 -0.16 -0.84
CA SER A 294 26.52 -0.65 -2.19
C SER A 294 26.48 -2.18 -2.20
N GLN A 295 25.58 -2.72 -3.00
CA GLN A 295 25.41 -4.16 -3.17
C GLN A 295 25.43 -4.50 -4.65
N ASN A 296 26.03 -5.64 -5.00
CA ASN A 296 26.03 -6.16 -6.37
C ASN A 296 25.50 -7.59 -6.40
N SER A 297 25.07 -8.04 -7.58
CA SER A 297 24.59 -9.41 -7.77
C SER A 297 24.59 -9.78 -9.25
N TYR A 298 24.59 -11.08 -9.54
CA TYR A 298 24.02 -11.57 -10.78
C TYR A 298 22.51 -11.78 -10.59
N VAL A 299 21.70 -11.26 -11.50
CA VAL A 299 20.25 -11.53 -11.57
C VAL A 299 19.97 -12.58 -12.64
N HIS A 300 19.10 -13.54 -12.31
CA HIS A 300 18.78 -14.67 -13.18
C HIS A 300 17.33 -14.61 -13.66
N ILE A 301 17.13 -14.25 -14.93
CA ILE A 301 15.83 -14.05 -15.54
C ILE A 301 15.62 -15.06 -16.69
N PRO A 302 14.63 -15.97 -16.60
CA PRO A 302 14.31 -16.89 -17.67
C PRO A 302 13.86 -16.14 -18.95
N LEU A 303 14.51 -16.41 -20.09
CA LEU A 303 14.16 -15.76 -21.37
C LEU A 303 12.73 -16.10 -21.84
N GLU A 304 12.22 -17.26 -21.43
CA GLU A 304 10.84 -17.67 -21.68
C GLU A 304 9.79 -16.72 -21.09
N ASP A 305 10.13 -15.94 -20.07
CA ASP A 305 9.24 -14.89 -19.54
C ASP A 305 9.10 -13.72 -20.52
N PHE A 306 10.02 -13.59 -21.50
CA PHE A 306 9.98 -12.52 -22.49
C PHE A 306 9.14 -12.89 -23.71
N GLY A 307 8.68 -14.14 -23.84
CA GLY A 307 7.97 -14.60 -25.04
C GLY A 307 8.92 -15.05 -26.13
N ALA A 308 8.43 -15.09 -27.38
CA ALA A 308 9.25 -15.46 -28.51
C ALA A 308 10.42 -14.48 -28.66
N MET A 309 11.63 -15.03 -28.71
CA MET A 309 12.87 -14.30 -28.95
C MET A 309 13.67 -15.05 -30.01
N GLU A 310 14.33 -14.32 -30.90
CA GLU A 310 15.15 -14.91 -31.96
C GLU A 310 16.62 -15.10 -31.55
N ALA A 311 17.05 -14.32 -30.57
CA ALA A 311 18.39 -14.36 -30.03
C ALA A 311 18.32 -14.19 -28.52
N ASP A 312 19.35 -14.66 -27.83
CA ASP A 312 19.48 -14.49 -26.38
C ASP A 312 19.88 -13.06 -25.99
N ILE A 313 19.83 -12.10 -26.92
CA ILE A 313 20.23 -10.70 -26.71
C ILE A 313 18.97 -9.84 -26.64
N TYR A 314 18.92 -8.95 -25.65
CA TYR A 314 17.81 -8.01 -25.46
C TYR A 314 18.31 -6.71 -24.85
N GLN A 315 17.55 -5.63 -25.02
CA GLN A 315 17.86 -4.35 -24.42
C GLN A 315 16.99 -4.16 -23.18
N VAL A 316 17.59 -3.55 -22.16
CA VAL A 316 16.86 -3.03 -21.02
C VAL A 316 17.09 -1.53 -20.91
N ASP A 317 15.99 -0.78 -20.82
CA ASP A 317 16.01 0.65 -20.51
C ASP A 317 15.80 0.81 -19.00
N ASP A 318 16.76 1.36 -18.26
CA ASP A 318 16.54 1.73 -16.86
C ASP A 318 15.71 3.02 -16.81
N LEU A 319 14.46 2.88 -16.41
CA LEU A 319 13.51 3.98 -16.35
C LEU A 319 13.80 4.97 -15.21
N LEU A 320 14.73 4.69 -14.30
CA LEU A 320 15.14 5.65 -13.28
C LEU A 320 16.26 6.58 -13.76
N SER A 321 17.28 6.02 -14.43
CA SER A 321 18.47 6.75 -14.89
C SER A 321 18.47 7.12 -16.38
N ASP A 322 17.49 6.63 -17.15
CA ASP A 322 17.45 6.68 -18.62
C ASP A 322 18.62 5.95 -19.33
N ALA A 323 19.43 5.18 -18.57
CA ALA A 323 20.49 4.35 -19.11
C ALA A 323 19.95 3.16 -19.92
N ARG A 324 20.74 2.66 -20.87
CA ARG A 324 20.40 1.51 -21.71
C ARG A 324 21.50 0.48 -21.67
N TYR A 325 21.12 -0.78 -21.53
CA TYR A 325 22.04 -1.90 -21.47
C TYR A 325 21.63 -2.96 -22.48
N LEU A 326 22.63 -3.62 -23.08
CA LEU A 326 22.45 -4.80 -23.91
C LEU A 326 22.77 -6.03 -23.05
N TRP A 327 21.74 -6.79 -22.70
CA TRP A 327 21.86 -8.00 -21.90
C TRP A 327 21.88 -9.23 -22.80
N ARG A 328 22.55 -10.29 -22.32
CA ARG A 328 22.66 -11.56 -23.04
C ARG A 328 22.41 -12.72 -22.10
N GLY A 329 21.54 -13.64 -22.54
CA GLY A 329 21.19 -14.83 -21.78
C GLY A 329 20.42 -14.49 -20.50
N THR A 330 20.41 -15.47 -19.60
CA THR A 330 19.59 -15.42 -18.38
C THR A 330 20.27 -14.71 -17.22
N SER A 331 21.59 -14.55 -17.22
CA SER A 331 22.36 -14.06 -16.06
C SER A 331 23.07 -12.74 -16.38
N ASN A 332 22.76 -11.67 -15.64
CA ASN A 332 23.33 -10.33 -15.88
C ASN A 332 23.79 -9.68 -14.57
N TYR A 333 24.93 -8.98 -14.60
CA TYR A 333 25.49 -8.28 -13.44
C TYR A 333 24.77 -6.95 -13.19
N VAL A 334 24.55 -6.63 -11.92
CA VAL A 334 24.02 -5.34 -11.45
C VAL A 334 24.78 -4.87 -10.21
N GLU A 335 24.83 -3.56 -10.02
CA GLU A 335 25.40 -2.92 -8.83
C GLU A 335 24.59 -1.68 -8.48
N LEU A 336 24.23 -1.54 -7.20
CA LEU A 336 23.30 -0.53 -6.72
C LEU A 336 23.88 0.18 -5.50
N ASN A 337 24.10 1.48 -5.62
CA ASN A 337 24.54 2.35 -4.52
C ASN A 337 23.31 3.04 -3.90
N PRO A 338 22.99 2.81 -2.61
CA PRO A 338 21.78 3.33 -1.98
C PRO A 338 21.70 4.87 -1.90
N GLU A 339 22.83 5.57 -1.88
CA GLU A 339 22.87 7.04 -1.85
C GLU A 339 22.59 7.68 -3.22
N VAL A 340 22.91 6.95 -4.30
CA VAL A 340 22.75 7.43 -5.68
C VAL A 340 21.44 6.93 -6.28
N GLN A 341 21.30 5.61 -6.37
CA GLN A 341 20.14 4.95 -6.94
C GLN A 341 19.99 3.54 -6.35
N PRO A 342 19.08 3.33 -5.38
CA PRO A 342 18.94 2.04 -4.68
C PRO A 342 18.24 0.96 -5.51
N ALA A 343 17.78 1.26 -6.72
CA ALA A 343 17.05 0.32 -7.56
C ALA A 343 17.28 0.58 -9.06
N HIS A 344 17.04 -0.43 -9.88
CA HIS A 344 16.79 -0.28 -11.31
C HIS A 344 15.34 -0.65 -11.61
N ILE A 345 14.69 0.09 -12.51
CA ILE A 345 13.39 -0.30 -13.07
C ILE A 345 13.58 -0.45 -14.58
N PHE A 346 13.88 -1.67 -15.00
CA PHE A 346 14.17 -2.00 -16.38
C PHE A 346 12.89 -2.26 -17.17
N ARG A 347 12.74 -1.57 -18.30
CA ARG A 347 11.81 -1.97 -19.36
C ARG A 347 12.54 -2.78 -20.42
N VAL A 348 12.04 -3.97 -20.71
CA VAL A 348 12.62 -4.85 -21.73
C VAL A 348 12.20 -4.42 -23.12
N ARG A 349 13.14 -4.46 -24.05
CA ARG A 349 12.91 -4.41 -25.50
C ARG A 349 13.54 -5.61 -26.17
N ARG A 350 12.78 -6.26 -27.05
CA ARG A 350 13.15 -7.54 -27.68
C ARG A 350 13.47 -7.33 -29.16
N TRP A 351 14.28 -8.23 -29.71
CA TRP A 351 14.44 -8.37 -31.16
C TRP A 351 13.37 -9.31 -31.73
N LEU A 352 12.73 -8.92 -32.82
CA LEU A 352 11.81 -9.74 -33.61
C LEU A 352 12.29 -9.77 -35.09
N ALA A 353 11.89 -10.78 -35.86
CA ALA A 353 12.33 -10.99 -37.24
C ALA A 353 12.19 -9.72 -38.10
N GLY A 354 13.29 -9.28 -38.70
CA GLY A 354 13.27 -8.28 -39.79
C GLY A 354 13.57 -6.82 -39.45
N GLU A 355 13.85 -6.44 -38.20
CA GLU A 355 14.68 -5.28 -37.73
C GLU A 355 14.20 -4.65 -36.40
N LYS A 356 15.19 -4.23 -35.58
CA LYS A 356 15.19 -3.33 -34.40
C LYS A 356 14.32 -3.71 -33.20
N PHE A 357 14.78 -3.25 -32.04
CA PHE A 357 14.07 -3.38 -30.76
C PHE A 357 12.65 -2.83 -30.81
N VAL A 358 11.66 -3.66 -30.48
CA VAL A 358 10.24 -3.29 -30.37
C VAL A 358 9.86 -3.06 -28.91
#